data_AF-A0A519JWB2-F1
#
_entry.id   AF-A0A519JWB2-F1
#
_cell.length_a   1.000
_cell.length_b   1.000
_cell.length_c   1.000
_cell.angle_alpha   90.00
_cell.angle_beta   90.00
_cell.angle_gamma   90.00
#
_symmetry.space_group_name_H-M   'P 1'
#
loop_
_entity.id
_entity.type
_entity.pdbx_description
1 polymer ?
#
loop_
_entity_poly.entity_id
_entity_poly.type
_entity_poly.pdbx_seq_one_letter_code
_entity_poly.pdbx_strand_id
1 'polypeptide(L)'
;LTDFEELAIYDCTLKPALTDSASKGRINYYTYEQYVDKWDEIEELFSKKAVLKGSFDRFADKKKRGTTTVDEDFLLEIEKWRQTLASSIFKHNNITPRNLNYAVQMTIDRIIFLRICEDRGIEPYGRLEKLKNSKDIYKKLIGIFKDADDKYNSGLFHFDENEKGYVSERDRMTLKLKIEDAPLQEMLSSLYFPNPYEFSVIPADILGQVYERFLGKVIDVVGKNVIIEEKPEVKKSGGVFYTPTYIVDYIVKHTLEQMLGTKTPKQVEKLRILDPACGSGSFLIVAFQRLLDWHLAYYEANGGLAKFKRVLQPTQTGGVRLTTTERKRILLANIYGVDIDSQAVEVTKLSLLLKVLEGESSESINSQFKLFHERALPDLGSNIKCGNSLVGSDFYAQANLPELSE
;
A
#
# COMPACT_ATOMS: atom_id res chain seq x y z
N LEU A 1 3.36 -21.98 30.55
CA LEU A 1 3.02 -23.20 29.79
C LEU A 1 2.09 -22.78 28.66
N THR A 2 2.55 -22.90 27.43
CA THR A 2 1.71 -22.75 26.23
C THR A 2 1.39 -24.14 25.71
N ASP A 3 0.12 -24.39 25.43
CA ASP A 3 -0.46 -25.66 24.99
C ASP A 3 -0.22 -25.91 23.48
N PHE A 4 1.05 -25.90 23.06
CA PHE A 4 1.40 -26.14 21.66
C PHE A 4 1.65 -27.63 21.43
N GLU A 5 0.62 -28.35 20.99
CA GLU A 5 0.71 -29.79 20.71
C GLU A 5 1.60 -30.11 19.49
N GLU A 6 1.68 -29.19 18.52
CA GLU A 6 2.36 -29.42 17.25
C GLU A 6 3.05 -28.14 16.74
N LEU A 7 4.21 -28.32 16.09
CA LEU A 7 4.94 -27.29 15.37
C LEU A 7 5.19 -27.77 13.93
N ALA A 8 4.56 -27.12 12.95
CA ALA A 8 4.74 -27.40 11.54
C ALA A 8 5.47 -26.23 10.86
N ILE A 9 6.52 -26.53 10.10
CA ILE A 9 7.34 -25.54 9.37
C ILE A 9 7.16 -25.77 7.88
N TYR A 10 6.76 -24.73 7.16
CA TYR A 10 6.48 -24.79 5.73
C TYR A 10 7.44 -23.91 4.91
N ASP A 11 7.80 -24.42 3.72
CA ASP A 11 8.45 -23.71 2.64
C ASP A 11 7.40 -22.90 1.88
N CYS A 12 7.22 -21.64 2.28
CA CYS A 12 6.24 -20.73 1.66
C CYS A 12 6.68 -20.20 0.28
N THR A 13 7.81 -20.66 -0.27
CA THR A 13 8.23 -20.32 -1.65
C THR A 13 7.51 -21.15 -2.72
N LEU A 14 6.82 -22.21 -2.31
CA LEU A 14 6.05 -23.07 -3.18
C LEU A 14 4.58 -22.63 -3.19
N LYS A 15 4.05 -22.33 -4.38
CA LYS A 15 2.63 -22.01 -4.55
C LYS A 15 1.77 -23.25 -4.26
N PRO A 16 0.87 -23.22 -3.27
CA PRO A 16 -0.01 -24.34 -2.98
C PRO A 16 -1.15 -24.40 -4.00
N ALA A 17 -1.55 -25.62 -4.39
CA ALA A 17 -2.77 -25.88 -5.15
C ALA A 17 -3.87 -26.41 -4.22
N LEU A 18 -5.14 -26.19 -4.57
CA LEU A 18 -6.28 -26.75 -3.81
C LEU A 18 -6.27 -28.28 -3.75
N THR A 19 -5.60 -28.93 -4.70
CA THR A 19 -5.41 -30.39 -4.75
C THR A 19 -4.21 -30.87 -3.95
N ASP A 20 -3.37 -29.98 -3.42
CA ASP A 20 -2.20 -30.37 -2.65
C ASP A 20 -2.59 -30.90 -1.26
N SER A 21 -1.89 -31.94 -0.81
CA SER A 21 -2.01 -32.45 0.55
C SER A 21 -1.45 -31.45 1.57
N ALA A 22 -1.91 -31.52 2.83
CA ALA A 22 -1.42 -30.67 3.92
C ALA A 22 0.10 -30.80 4.20
N SER A 23 0.76 -31.86 3.71
CA SER A 23 2.22 -32.01 3.78
C SER A 23 2.98 -31.24 2.68
N LYS A 24 2.31 -30.64 1.70
CA LYS A 24 2.94 -29.90 0.61
C LYS A 24 3.73 -28.72 1.18
N GLY A 25 5.01 -28.66 0.80
CA GLY A 25 5.91 -27.62 1.29
C GLY A 25 6.26 -27.77 2.78
N ARG A 26 5.75 -28.75 3.53
CA ARG A 26 6.12 -28.95 4.93
C ARG A 26 7.57 -29.44 5.00
N ILE A 27 8.46 -28.61 5.54
CA ILE A 27 9.89 -28.89 5.70
C ILE A 27 10.09 -29.80 6.92
N ASN A 28 9.56 -29.35 8.07
CA ASN A 28 9.66 -30.07 9.34
C ASN A 28 8.31 -30.09 10.06
N TYR A 29 8.10 -31.08 10.91
CA TYR A 29 6.92 -31.23 11.75
C TYR A 29 7.31 -31.92 13.04
N TYR A 30 6.94 -31.32 14.17
CA TYR A 30 7.26 -31.80 15.51
C TYR A 30 5.99 -31.88 16.34
N THR A 31 5.82 -32.97 17.08
CA THR A 31 4.79 -33.06 18.12
C THR A 31 5.37 -32.66 19.47
N TYR A 32 4.51 -32.39 20.45
CA TYR A 32 4.90 -32.01 21.81
C TYR A 32 5.86 -33.03 22.47
N GLU A 33 5.74 -34.32 22.12
CA GLU A 33 6.61 -35.39 22.60
C GLU A 33 8.05 -35.24 22.09
N GLN A 34 8.23 -34.60 20.93
CA GLN A 34 9.53 -34.45 20.26
C GLN A 34 10.24 -33.15 20.63
N TYR A 35 9.59 -32.21 21.32
CA TYR A 35 10.16 -30.89 21.58
C TYR A 35 11.45 -30.95 22.40
N VAL A 36 11.54 -31.83 23.40
CA VAL A 36 12.74 -31.96 24.23
C VAL A 36 13.91 -32.47 23.40
N ASP A 37 13.67 -33.51 22.59
CA ASP A 37 14.71 -34.13 21.75
C ASP A 37 15.12 -33.25 20.57
N LYS A 38 14.23 -32.37 20.11
CA LYS A 38 14.43 -31.46 18.98
C LYS A 38 14.69 -30.02 19.38
N TRP A 39 14.87 -29.74 20.68
CA TRP A 39 15.00 -28.38 21.18
C TRP A 39 16.18 -27.64 20.56
N ASP A 40 17.36 -28.28 20.51
CA ASP A 40 18.56 -27.65 19.96
C ASP A 40 18.38 -27.25 18.49
N GLU A 41 17.73 -28.10 17.68
CA GLU A 41 17.41 -27.83 16.27
C GLU A 41 16.40 -26.66 16.15
N ILE A 42 15.35 -26.67 16.96
CA ILE A 42 14.33 -25.62 16.98
C ILE A 42 14.94 -24.29 17.44
N GLU A 43 15.76 -24.30 18.49
CA GLU A 43 16.40 -23.09 19.03
C GLU A 43 17.43 -22.52 18.03
N GLU A 44 18.25 -23.37 17.41
CA GLU A 44 19.30 -22.94 16.48
C GLU A 44 18.73 -22.33 15.19
N LEU A 45 17.51 -22.68 14.82
CA LEU A 45 16.83 -22.15 13.63
C LEU A 45 15.89 -20.98 13.95
N PHE A 46 15.06 -21.09 15.00
CA PHE A 46 13.92 -20.20 15.21
C PHE A 46 14.01 -19.32 16.47
N SER A 47 15.05 -19.49 17.31
CA SER A 47 15.22 -18.59 18.45
C SER A 47 15.51 -17.15 17.99
N LYS A 48 15.12 -16.16 18.81
CA LYS A 48 15.45 -14.75 18.58
C LYS A 48 16.96 -14.56 18.32
N LYS A 49 17.80 -15.29 19.05
CA LYS A 49 19.27 -15.21 18.91
C LYS A 49 19.74 -15.81 17.58
N ALA A 50 19.17 -16.93 17.15
CA ALA A 50 19.46 -17.55 15.86
C ALA A 50 19.09 -16.64 14.69
N VAL A 51 17.89 -16.04 14.73
CA VAL A 51 17.40 -15.08 13.73
C VAL A 51 18.34 -13.87 13.66
N LEU A 52 18.68 -13.25 14.80
CA LEU A 52 19.59 -12.10 14.83
C LEU A 52 21.03 -12.42 14.38
N LYS A 53 21.45 -13.69 14.44
CA LYS A 53 22.76 -14.15 13.96
C LYS A 53 22.76 -14.58 12.48
N GLY A 54 21.62 -14.49 11.79
CA GLY A 54 21.45 -14.89 10.39
C GLY A 54 21.45 -16.41 10.15
N SER A 55 21.26 -17.23 11.18
CA SER A 55 21.13 -18.69 11.01
C SER A 55 19.84 -19.03 10.26
N PHE A 56 18.75 -18.34 10.57
CA PHE A 56 17.48 -18.46 9.84
C PHE A 56 17.63 -18.06 8.37
N ASP A 57 18.28 -16.93 8.08
CA ASP A 57 18.47 -16.45 6.71
C ASP A 57 19.26 -17.47 5.87
N ARG A 58 20.34 -18.06 6.43
CA ARG A 58 21.08 -19.13 5.75
C ARG A 58 20.26 -20.38 5.49
N PHE A 59 19.30 -20.69 6.37
CA PHE A 59 18.36 -21.79 6.17
C PHE A 59 17.36 -21.46 5.05
N ALA A 60 16.85 -20.22 5.02
CA ALA A 60 15.85 -19.73 4.06
C ALA A 60 16.42 -19.47 2.65
N ASP A 61 17.67 -19.01 2.53
CA ASP A 61 18.28 -18.52 1.28
C ASP A 61 18.77 -19.64 0.33
N LYS A 62 18.40 -20.90 0.59
CA LYS A 62 18.60 -22.00 -0.34
C LYS A 62 17.63 -21.87 -1.52
N LYS A 63 17.86 -20.88 -2.40
CA LYS A 63 17.07 -20.65 -3.63
C LYS A 63 16.95 -21.94 -4.46
N LYS A 64 15.76 -22.54 -4.45
CA LYS A 64 15.39 -23.64 -5.34
C LYS A 64 14.92 -23.04 -6.68
N ARG A 65 15.22 -23.71 -7.80
CA ARG A 65 14.67 -23.33 -9.12
C ARG A 65 13.13 -23.42 -9.07
N GLY A 66 12.43 -22.39 -9.51
CA GLY A 66 10.96 -22.37 -9.63
C GLY A 66 10.19 -21.62 -8.54
N THR A 67 10.86 -20.80 -7.73
CA THR A 67 10.22 -19.94 -6.72
C THR A 67 9.85 -18.58 -7.33
N THR A 68 8.60 -18.16 -7.20
CA THR A 68 8.15 -16.79 -7.50
C THR A 68 7.89 -16.05 -6.19
N THR A 69 8.28 -14.79 -6.11
CA THR A 69 8.02 -13.97 -4.92
C THR A 69 6.57 -13.46 -4.93
N VAL A 70 6.01 -13.15 -3.77
CA VAL A 70 4.60 -12.70 -3.62
C VAL A 70 4.31 -11.45 -4.45
N ASP A 71 5.28 -10.55 -4.55
CA ASP A 71 5.22 -9.34 -5.39
C ASP A 71 5.16 -9.65 -6.88
N GLU A 72 5.87 -10.67 -7.36
CA GLU A 72 5.89 -11.05 -8.78
C GLU A 72 4.56 -11.66 -9.24
N ASP A 73 4.02 -12.61 -8.47
CA ASP A 73 2.74 -13.23 -8.81
C ASP A 73 1.58 -12.22 -8.69
N PHE A 74 1.60 -11.34 -7.67
CA PHE A 74 0.56 -10.33 -7.50
C PHE A 74 0.62 -9.25 -8.58
N LEU A 75 1.82 -8.88 -9.02
CA LEU A 75 2.01 -7.98 -10.16
C LEU A 75 1.38 -8.52 -11.43
N LEU A 76 1.57 -9.82 -11.73
CA LEU A 76 0.96 -10.45 -12.91
C LEU A 76 -0.56 -10.37 -12.88
N GLU A 77 -1.18 -10.49 -11.70
CA GLU A 77 -2.62 -10.30 -11.55
C GLU A 77 -3.05 -8.85 -11.82
N ILE A 78 -2.34 -7.87 -11.28
CA ILE A 78 -2.61 -6.45 -11.54
C ILE A 78 -2.44 -6.11 -13.02
N GLU A 79 -1.41 -6.63 -13.69
CA GLU A 79 -1.21 -6.43 -15.13
C GLU A 79 -2.37 -7.01 -15.95
N LYS A 80 -2.88 -8.18 -15.55
CA LYS A 80 -4.06 -8.78 -16.17
C LYS A 80 -5.30 -7.90 -15.98
N TRP A 81 -5.58 -7.44 -14.76
CA TRP A 81 -6.70 -6.54 -14.50
C TRP A 81 -6.57 -5.24 -15.28
N ARG A 82 -5.36 -4.69 -15.37
CA ARG A 82 -5.08 -3.49 -16.15
C ARG A 82 -5.48 -3.68 -17.61
N GLN A 83 -5.07 -4.79 -18.23
CA GLN A 83 -5.39 -5.09 -19.63
C GLN A 83 -6.90 -5.25 -19.85
N THR A 84 -7.59 -6.02 -19.00
CA THR A 84 -9.02 -6.33 -19.17
C THR A 84 -9.89 -5.11 -18.87
N LEU A 85 -9.58 -4.34 -17.82
CA LEU A 85 -10.26 -3.08 -17.50
C LEU A 85 -10.02 -2.03 -18.59
N ALA A 86 -8.78 -1.84 -19.04
CA ALA A 86 -8.48 -0.85 -20.06
C ALA A 86 -9.21 -1.16 -21.37
N SER A 87 -9.24 -2.44 -21.78
CA SER A 87 -9.99 -2.89 -22.95
C SER A 87 -11.49 -2.61 -22.82
N SER A 88 -12.08 -2.90 -21.66
CA SER A 88 -13.51 -2.63 -21.43
C SER A 88 -13.84 -1.14 -21.37
N ILE A 89 -13.03 -0.33 -20.67
CA ILE A 89 -13.26 1.11 -20.56
C ILE A 89 -13.12 1.75 -21.94
N PHE A 90 -12.07 1.43 -22.70
CA PHE A 90 -11.86 2.02 -24.03
C PHE A 90 -13.00 1.68 -25.00
N LYS A 91 -13.51 0.44 -24.97
CA LYS A 91 -14.58 -0.01 -25.86
C LYS A 91 -15.91 0.74 -25.67
N HIS A 92 -16.20 1.18 -24.45
CA HIS A 92 -17.53 1.72 -24.07
C HIS A 92 -17.53 3.21 -23.75
N ASN A 93 -16.37 3.86 -23.78
CA ASN A 93 -16.22 5.26 -23.41
C ASN A 93 -15.32 6.00 -24.41
N ASN A 94 -15.68 7.25 -24.74
CA ASN A 94 -14.82 8.12 -25.52
C ASN A 94 -13.77 8.75 -24.59
N ILE A 95 -12.59 8.16 -24.52
CA ILE A 95 -11.57 8.48 -23.52
C ILE A 95 -10.18 8.52 -24.17
N THR A 96 -9.36 9.49 -23.76
CA THR A 96 -7.97 9.59 -24.22
C THR A 96 -7.11 8.53 -23.54
N PRO A 97 -5.97 8.11 -24.12
CA PRO A 97 -5.06 7.15 -23.48
C PRO A 97 -4.63 7.58 -22.06
N ARG A 98 -4.34 8.87 -21.87
CA ARG A 98 -4.04 9.44 -20.55
C ARG A 98 -5.17 9.24 -19.54
N ASN A 99 -6.40 9.59 -19.91
CA ASN A 99 -7.57 9.42 -19.04
C ASN A 99 -7.92 7.95 -18.83
N LEU A 100 -7.67 7.09 -19.83
CA LEU A 100 -7.85 5.65 -19.73
C LEU A 100 -6.90 5.06 -18.69
N ASN A 101 -5.62 5.44 -18.75
CA ASN A 101 -4.62 5.01 -17.79
C ASN A 101 -4.98 5.45 -16.36
N TYR A 102 -5.41 6.71 -16.19
CA TYR A 102 -5.92 7.21 -14.91
C TYR A 102 -7.15 6.43 -14.42
N ALA A 103 -8.15 6.20 -15.28
CA ALA A 103 -9.37 5.49 -14.91
C ALA A 103 -9.12 4.05 -14.44
N VAL A 104 -8.23 3.35 -15.14
CA VAL A 104 -7.83 1.98 -14.79
C VAL A 104 -7.12 1.97 -13.44
N GLN A 105 -6.14 2.85 -13.25
CA GLN A 105 -5.40 3.01 -12.00
C GLN A 105 -6.34 3.25 -10.82
N MET A 106 -7.16 4.31 -10.89
CA MET A 106 -8.05 4.68 -9.79
C MET A 106 -9.07 3.59 -9.48
N THR A 107 -9.52 2.84 -10.48
CA THR A 107 -10.43 1.71 -10.27
C THR A 107 -9.74 0.58 -9.50
N ILE A 108 -8.51 0.24 -9.89
CA ILE A 108 -7.71 -0.79 -9.20
C ILE A 108 -7.40 -0.36 -7.77
N ASP A 109 -6.88 0.84 -7.58
CA ASP A 109 -6.45 1.38 -6.29
C ASP A 109 -7.59 1.44 -5.28
N ARG A 110 -8.79 1.86 -5.71
CA ARG A 110 -9.98 1.88 -4.85
C ARG A 110 -10.40 0.49 -4.40
N ILE A 111 -10.39 -0.49 -5.32
CA ILE A 111 -10.79 -1.86 -5.01
C ILE A 111 -9.75 -2.51 -4.08
N ILE A 112 -8.44 -2.32 -4.35
CA ILE A 112 -7.36 -2.83 -3.50
C ILE A 112 -7.40 -2.19 -2.12
N PHE A 113 -7.58 -0.87 -2.03
CA PHE A 113 -7.73 -0.17 -0.76
C PHE A 113 -8.88 -0.75 0.06
N LEU A 114 -10.07 -0.90 -0.54
CA LEU A 114 -11.23 -1.44 0.15
C LEU A 114 -11.04 -2.90 0.54
N ARG A 115 -10.38 -3.71 -0.30
CA ARG A 115 -10.05 -5.09 0.02
C ARG A 115 -9.10 -5.20 1.22
N ILE A 116 -8.07 -4.36 1.28
CA ILE A 116 -7.16 -4.28 2.43
C ILE A 116 -7.94 -3.85 3.69
N CYS A 117 -8.86 -2.90 3.57
CA CYS A 117 -9.71 -2.49 4.69
C CYS A 117 -10.64 -3.62 5.16
N GLU A 118 -11.17 -4.46 4.27
CA GLU A 118 -11.93 -5.66 4.66
C GLU A 118 -11.06 -6.65 5.45
N ASP A 119 -9.85 -6.95 4.98
CA ASP A 119 -8.94 -7.91 5.62
C ASP A 119 -8.38 -7.42 6.95
N ARG A 120 -8.23 -6.10 7.12
CA ARG A 120 -7.87 -5.49 8.40
C ARG A 120 -9.06 -5.35 9.36
N GLY A 121 -10.26 -5.80 8.97
CA GLY A 121 -11.48 -5.66 9.77
C GLY A 121 -11.93 -4.21 9.97
N ILE A 122 -11.53 -3.31 9.06
CA ILE A 122 -11.97 -1.91 9.03
C ILE A 122 -13.31 -1.77 8.27
N GLU A 123 -13.46 -2.54 7.20
CA GLU A 123 -14.70 -2.74 6.46
C GLU A 123 -15.29 -4.13 6.74
N PRO A 124 -16.62 -4.32 6.58
CA PRO A 124 -17.22 -5.64 6.65
C PRO A 124 -16.65 -6.57 5.57
N TYR A 125 -16.11 -7.71 5.98
CA TYR A 125 -15.52 -8.69 5.06
C TYR A 125 -16.53 -9.20 4.01
N GLY A 126 -16.08 -9.32 2.76
CA GLY A 126 -16.87 -9.87 1.65
C GLY A 126 -17.88 -8.89 1.06
N ARG A 127 -17.77 -7.59 1.35
CA ARG A 127 -18.63 -6.56 0.78
C ARG A 127 -18.39 -6.43 -0.73
N LEU A 128 -17.14 -6.40 -1.18
CA LEU A 128 -16.84 -6.43 -2.62
C LEU A 128 -17.07 -7.83 -3.21
N GLU A 129 -16.81 -8.89 -2.43
CA GLU A 129 -17.00 -10.28 -2.90
C GLU A 129 -18.43 -10.54 -3.38
N LYS A 130 -19.43 -10.03 -2.65
CA LYS A 130 -20.85 -10.16 -3.02
C LYS A 130 -21.17 -9.59 -4.40
N LEU A 131 -20.35 -8.68 -4.92
CA LEU A 131 -20.53 -8.10 -6.24
C LEU A 131 -20.07 -9.04 -7.37
N LYS A 132 -19.23 -10.06 -7.10
CA LYS A 132 -18.70 -10.94 -8.16
C LYS A 132 -19.79 -11.69 -8.94
N ASN A 133 -20.94 -11.93 -8.32
CA ASN A 133 -22.09 -12.62 -8.94
C ASN A 133 -23.24 -11.65 -9.29
N SER A 134 -22.99 -10.35 -9.25
CA SER A 134 -23.99 -9.31 -9.53
C SER A 134 -24.00 -8.89 -11.00
N LYS A 135 -25.15 -8.38 -11.46
CA LYS A 135 -25.21 -7.49 -12.63
C LYS A 135 -24.92 -6.05 -12.24
N ASP A 136 -24.43 -5.26 -13.21
CA ASP A 136 -24.10 -3.84 -13.07
C ASP A 136 -23.08 -3.60 -11.96
N ILE A 137 -22.01 -4.40 -11.95
CA ILE A 137 -20.98 -4.43 -10.90
C ILE A 137 -20.40 -3.03 -10.69
N TYR A 138 -20.03 -2.33 -11.77
CA TYR A 138 -19.43 -1.00 -11.65
C TYR A 138 -20.37 0.02 -11.01
N LYS A 139 -21.67 -0.01 -11.36
CA LYS A 139 -22.68 0.87 -10.77
C LYS A 139 -22.81 0.64 -9.27
N LYS A 140 -22.72 -0.62 -8.82
CA LYS A 140 -22.71 -0.97 -7.39
C LYS A 140 -21.41 -0.56 -6.70
N LEU A 141 -20.27 -0.75 -7.37
CA LEU A 141 -18.97 -0.26 -6.89
C LEU A 141 -18.97 1.25 -6.68
N ILE A 142 -19.58 2.03 -7.58
CA ILE A 142 -19.73 3.49 -7.40
C ILE A 142 -20.46 3.82 -6.09
N GLY A 143 -21.48 3.05 -5.71
CA GLY A 143 -22.12 3.19 -4.40
C GLY A 143 -21.15 2.96 -3.24
N ILE A 144 -20.34 1.91 -3.31
CA ILE A 144 -19.31 1.62 -2.30
C ILE A 144 -18.23 2.72 -2.27
N PHE A 145 -17.82 3.24 -3.43
CA PHE A 145 -16.85 4.32 -3.51
C PHE A 145 -17.35 5.61 -2.88
N LYS A 146 -18.64 5.93 -3.01
CA LYS A 146 -19.25 7.09 -2.34
C LYS A 146 -19.31 6.90 -0.82
N ASP A 147 -19.70 5.71 -0.36
CA ASP A 147 -19.67 5.40 1.08
C ASP A 147 -18.24 5.49 1.65
N ALA A 148 -17.24 5.13 0.83
CA ALA A 148 -15.83 5.26 1.18
C ALA A 148 -15.36 6.73 1.18
N ASP A 149 -15.86 7.59 0.29
CA ASP A 149 -15.58 9.03 0.30
C ASP A 149 -16.04 9.67 1.63
N ASP A 150 -17.25 9.33 2.07
CA ASP A 150 -17.82 9.83 3.33
C ASP A 150 -16.99 9.38 4.54
N LYS A 151 -16.50 8.14 4.54
CA LYS A 151 -15.76 7.55 5.67
C LYS A 151 -14.29 7.93 5.70
N TYR A 152 -13.61 7.91 4.55
CA TYR A 152 -12.16 8.02 4.46
C TYR A 152 -11.69 9.38 3.95
N ASN A 153 -12.30 9.91 2.88
CA ASN A 153 -11.88 11.10 2.13
C ASN A 153 -10.38 11.28 1.95
N SER A 154 -9.81 10.48 1.07
CA SER A 154 -8.37 10.32 0.97
C SER A 154 -7.78 10.77 -0.36
N GLY A 155 -8.43 11.68 -1.09
CA GLY A 155 -8.08 11.99 -2.50
C GLY A 155 -8.44 10.85 -3.46
N LEU A 156 -8.22 9.59 -3.05
CA LEU A 156 -8.62 8.37 -3.75
C LEU A 156 -10.12 8.33 -4.04
N PHE A 157 -10.95 8.83 -3.10
CA PHE A 157 -12.41 8.82 -3.20
C PHE A 157 -13.03 10.22 -3.34
N HIS A 158 -12.25 11.28 -3.59
CA HIS A 158 -12.77 12.65 -3.54
C HIS A 158 -13.72 12.97 -4.71
N PHE A 159 -15.04 12.95 -4.47
CA PHE A 159 -16.07 13.13 -5.51
C PHE A 159 -16.99 14.35 -5.31
N ASP A 160 -17.22 14.82 -4.08
CA ASP A 160 -18.18 15.89 -3.78
C ASP A 160 -17.71 17.27 -4.29
N GLU A 161 -18.63 18.03 -4.88
CA GLU A 161 -18.41 19.37 -5.41
C GLU A 161 -18.50 20.47 -4.35
N ASN A 162 -19.10 20.18 -3.20
CA ASN A 162 -19.36 21.16 -2.13
C ASN A 162 -18.30 21.18 -1.03
N GLU A 163 -17.33 20.25 -1.09
CA GLU A 163 -16.24 20.17 -0.12
C GLU A 163 -15.25 21.34 -0.29
N LYS A 164 -15.04 22.09 0.80
CA LYS A 164 -14.09 23.21 0.85
C LYS A 164 -12.84 22.80 1.65
N GLY A 165 -11.68 23.28 1.22
CA GLY A 165 -10.41 23.11 1.96
C GLY A 165 -9.52 21.95 1.50
N TYR A 166 -9.90 21.24 0.44
CA TYR A 166 -9.09 20.20 -0.19
C TYR A 166 -8.19 20.79 -1.27
N VAL A 167 -6.95 20.30 -1.33
CA VAL A 167 -5.98 20.69 -2.36
C VAL A 167 -5.97 19.70 -3.52
N SER A 168 -6.27 18.42 -3.25
CA SER A 168 -6.39 17.40 -4.29
C SER A 168 -7.56 17.70 -5.23
N GLU A 169 -7.36 17.47 -6.54
CA GLU A 169 -8.43 17.64 -7.52
C GLU A 169 -9.50 16.55 -7.38
N ARG A 170 -10.77 16.94 -7.59
CA ARG A 170 -11.90 16.00 -7.54
C ARG A 170 -11.99 15.13 -8.79
N ASP A 171 -12.35 13.88 -8.59
CA ASP A 171 -12.58 12.96 -9.71
C ASP A 171 -13.98 13.16 -10.31
N ARG A 172 -14.01 13.75 -11.50
CA ARG A 172 -15.26 14.08 -12.23
C ARG A 172 -15.64 13.05 -13.29
N MET A 173 -14.78 12.05 -13.51
CA MET A 173 -14.80 11.23 -14.71
C MET A 173 -15.08 9.77 -14.40
N THR A 174 -14.39 9.18 -13.42
CA THR A 174 -14.45 7.71 -13.25
C THR A 174 -15.84 7.23 -12.87
N LEU A 175 -16.58 7.98 -12.04
CA LEU A 175 -17.96 7.64 -11.67
C LEU A 175 -18.95 7.60 -12.84
N LYS A 176 -18.58 8.11 -14.01
CA LYS A 176 -19.43 8.16 -15.22
C LYS A 176 -19.08 7.06 -16.22
N LEU A 177 -18.05 6.27 -15.95
CA LEU A 177 -17.56 5.25 -16.88
C LEU A 177 -18.55 4.09 -17.00
N LYS A 178 -18.58 3.53 -18.20
CA LYS A 178 -19.24 2.24 -18.48
C LYS A 178 -18.17 1.16 -18.54
N ILE A 179 -18.25 0.19 -17.62
CA ILE A 179 -17.34 -0.95 -17.55
C ILE A 179 -18.19 -2.23 -17.60
N GLU A 180 -17.76 -3.20 -18.39
CA GLU A 180 -18.41 -4.51 -18.47
C GLU A 180 -18.25 -5.27 -17.14
N ASP A 181 -19.22 -6.11 -16.81
CA ASP A 181 -19.18 -6.88 -15.57
C ASP A 181 -18.04 -7.91 -15.58
N ALA A 182 -17.68 -8.48 -16.74
CA ALA A 182 -16.72 -9.58 -16.82
C ALA A 182 -15.31 -9.24 -16.28
N PRO A 183 -14.65 -8.13 -16.68
CA PRO A 183 -13.36 -7.73 -16.08
C PRO A 183 -13.42 -7.49 -14.57
N LEU A 184 -14.52 -6.91 -14.08
CA LEU A 184 -14.71 -6.62 -12.66
C LEU A 184 -14.98 -7.91 -11.87
N GLN A 185 -15.78 -8.81 -12.41
CA GLN A 185 -16.04 -10.12 -11.83
C GLN A 185 -14.75 -10.93 -11.73
N GLU A 186 -13.91 -10.92 -12.77
CA GLU A 186 -12.61 -11.57 -12.77
C GLU A 186 -11.70 -11.00 -11.68
N MET A 187 -11.54 -9.67 -11.64
CA MET A 187 -10.73 -9.00 -10.63
C MET A 187 -11.22 -9.29 -9.21
N LEU A 188 -12.53 -9.14 -8.96
CA LEU A 188 -13.10 -9.41 -7.66
C LEU A 188 -12.91 -10.89 -7.28
N SER A 189 -13.05 -11.82 -8.22
CA SER A 189 -12.87 -13.24 -7.90
C SER A 189 -11.44 -13.59 -7.52
N SER A 190 -10.43 -12.96 -8.13
CA SER A 190 -9.02 -13.17 -7.78
C SER A 190 -8.62 -12.56 -6.43
N LEU A 191 -9.41 -11.64 -5.86
CA LEU A 191 -9.07 -10.99 -4.59
C LEU A 191 -9.52 -11.76 -3.33
N TYR A 192 -10.32 -12.81 -3.48
CA TYR A 192 -10.83 -13.62 -2.37
C TYR A 192 -10.38 -15.07 -2.50
N PHE A 193 -10.49 -15.83 -1.40
CA PHE A 193 -10.19 -17.26 -1.39
C PHE A 193 -10.79 -17.97 -2.63
N PRO A 194 -10.00 -18.76 -3.38
CA PRO A 194 -8.71 -19.37 -3.01
C PRO A 194 -7.45 -18.52 -3.30
N ASN A 195 -7.57 -17.20 -3.35
CA ASN A 195 -6.44 -16.28 -3.42
C ASN A 195 -5.38 -16.58 -2.31
N PRO A 196 -4.10 -16.78 -2.66
CA PRO A 196 -3.03 -17.01 -1.68
C PRO A 196 -2.60 -15.75 -0.89
N TYR A 197 -3.05 -14.56 -1.27
CA TYR A 197 -2.62 -13.32 -0.60
C TYR A 197 -3.46 -13.01 0.65
N GLU A 198 -2.76 -12.73 1.75
CA GLU A 198 -3.36 -12.19 2.98
C GLU A 198 -3.17 -10.66 3.02
N PHE A 199 -4.18 -9.88 2.59
CA PHE A 199 -4.04 -8.42 2.48
C PHE A 199 -3.95 -7.69 3.83
N SER A 200 -4.28 -8.37 4.93
CA SER A 200 -4.13 -7.81 6.29
C SER A 200 -2.66 -7.57 6.62
N VAL A 201 -1.75 -8.41 6.11
CA VAL A 201 -0.32 -8.41 6.41
C VAL A 201 0.57 -7.95 5.26
N ILE A 202 0.02 -7.65 4.07
CA ILE A 202 0.82 -7.09 2.96
C ILE A 202 1.42 -5.75 3.43
N PRO A 203 2.75 -5.66 3.56
CA PRO A 203 3.36 -4.43 4.01
C PRO A 203 3.35 -3.40 2.87
N ALA A 204 3.27 -2.12 3.24
CA ALA A 204 3.05 -1.02 2.29
C ALA A 204 4.19 -0.90 1.25
N ASP A 205 5.39 -1.39 1.58
CA ASP A 205 6.54 -1.46 0.70
C ASP A 205 6.37 -2.50 -0.44
N ILE A 206 5.68 -3.61 -0.19
CA ILE A 206 5.35 -4.58 -1.25
C ILE A 206 4.38 -3.96 -2.26
N LEU A 207 3.38 -3.22 -1.78
CA LEU A 207 2.50 -2.46 -2.68
C LEU A 207 3.32 -1.45 -3.48
N GLY A 208 4.19 -0.67 -2.80
CA GLY A 208 5.09 0.26 -3.48
C GLY A 208 5.92 -0.42 -4.60
N GLN A 209 6.53 -1.57 -4.32
CA GLN A 209 7.32 -2.33 -5.31
C GLN A 209 6.49 -2.84 -6.49
N VAL A 210 5.29 -3.36 -6.22
CA VAL A 210 4.37 -3.82 -7.26
C VAL A 210 3.92 -2.64 -8.12
N TYR A 211 3.59 -1.51 -7.48
CA TYR A 211 3.22 -0.30 -8.20
C TYR A 211 4.39 0.33 -8.96
N GLU A 212 5.64 0.25 -8.51
CA GLU A 212 6.81 0.73 -9.29
C GLU A 212 6.92 0.01 -10.64
N ARG A 213 6.81 -1.32 -10.63
CA ARG A 213 6.83 -2.10 -11.86
C ARG A 213 5.65 -1.75 -12.76
N PHE A 214 4.49 -1.48 -12.14
CA PHE A 214 3.32 -0.97 -12.83
C PHE A 214 3.57 0.41 -13.48
N LEU A 215 4.25 1.33 -12.79
CA LEU A 215 4.60 2.68 -13.28
C LEU A 215 5.58 2.64 -14.45
N GLY A 216 6.35 1.57 -14.58
CA GLY A 216 7.23 1.37 -15.74
C GLY A 216 6.51 1.12 -17.06
N LYS A 217 5.19 0.89 -17.02
CA LYS A 217 4.35 0.57 -18.19
C LYS A 217 3.25 1.61 -18.40
N VAL A 218 2.90 1.86 -19.65
CA VAL A 218 1.79 2.74 -20.06
C VAL A 218 0.76 1.96 -20.85
N ILE A 219 -0.50 2.40 -20.75
CA ILE A 219 -1.58 1.93 -21.62
C ILE A 219 -1.56 2.82 -22.87
N ASP A 220 -1.42 2.19 -24.03
CA ASP A 220 -1.54 2.83 -25.33
C ASP A 220 -2.64 2.15 -26.17
N VAL A 221 -3.09 2.83 -27.23
CA VAL A 221 -4.20 2.41 -28.06
C VAL A 221 -3.77 2.42 -29.53
N VAL A 222 -3.73 1.23 -30.13
CA VAL A 222 -3.44 1.06 -31.56
C VAL A 222 -4.71 0.63 -32.28
N GLY A 223 -5.36 1.59 -32.93
CA GLY A 223 -6.63 1.40 -33.63
C GLY A 223 -7.77 1.11 -32.65
N LYS A 224 -8.21 -0.15 -32.58
CA LYS A 224 -9.24 -0.62 -31.63
C LYS A 224 -8.69 -1.48 -30.50
N ASN A 225 -7.37 -1.69 -30.48
CA ASN A 225 -6.73 -2.58 -29.53
C ASN A 225 -6.02 -1.75 -28.45
N VAL A 226 -6.21 -2.15 -27.20
CA VAL A 226 -5.46 -1.64 -26.07
C VAL A 226 -4.20 -2.46 -25.91
N ILE A 227 -3.05 -1.80 -25.84
CA ILE A 227 -1.75 -2.41 -25.59
C ILE A 227 -1.17 -1.84 -24.30
N ILE A 228 -0.41 -2.65 -23.58
CA ILE A 228 0.40 -2.22 -22.45
C ILE A 228 1.86 -2.41 -22.84
N GLU A 229 2.62 -1.33 -22.80
CA GLU A 229 4.04 -1.36 -23.14
C GLU A 229 4.89 -0.63 -22.12
N GLU A 230 6.18 -0.96 -22.07
CA GLU A 230 7.14 -0.23 -21.26
C GLU A 230 7.29 1.20 -21.77
N LYS A 231 7.41 2.14 -20.84
CA LYS A 231 7.71 3.54 -21.14
C LYS A 231 9.03 3.66 -21.90
N PRO A 232 9.18 4.64 -22.81
CA PRO A 232 10.41 4.82 -23.58
C PRO A 232 11.66 4.96 -22.70
N GLU A 233 11.56 5.64 -21.57
CA GLU A 233 12.68 5.84 -20.64
C GLU A 233 13.09 4.52 -19.99
N VAL A 234 12.12 3.65 -19.67
CA VAL A 234 12.33 2.33 -19.07
C VAL A 234 12.97 1.36 -20.06
N LYS A 235 12.50 1.37 -21.32
CA LYS A 235 13.13 0.60 -22.41
C LYS A 235 14.58 1.04 -22.61
N LYS A 236 14.86 2.34 -22.52
CA LYS A 236 16.20 2.92 -22.70
C LYS A 236 17.14 2.64 -21.52
N SER A 237 16.63 2.66 -20.29
CA SER A 237 17.41 2.33 -19.09
C SER A 237 17.67 0.82 -18.96
N GLY A 238 16.92 -0.03 -19.66
CA GLY A 238 17.01 -1.48 -19.55
C GLY A 238 16.23 -2.06 -18.38
N GLY A 239 15.19 -1.33 -17.93
CA GLY A 239 14.31 -1.73 -16.83
C GLY A 239 14.06 -0.64 -15.80
N VAL A 240 13.14 -0.93 -14.88
CA VAL A 240 12.84 -0.07 -13.72
C VAL A 240 13.82 -0.40 -12.60
N PHE A 241 14.73 0.52 -12.28
CA PHE A 241 15.67 0.36 -11.18
C PHE A 241 15.07 0.90 -9.89
N TYR A 242 14.65 0.00 -9.01
CA TYR A 242 14.19 0.36 -7.68
C TYR A 242 15.37 0.42 -6.70
N THR A 243 15.22 1.19 -5.63
CA THR A 243 16.18 1.18 -4.52
C THR A 243 15.83 0.01 -3.60
N PRO A 244 16.70 -1.01 -3.43
CA PRO A 244 16.43 -2.12 -2.53
C PRO A 244 16.07 -1.64 -1.13
N THR A 245 15.10 -2.29 -0.48
CA THR A 245 14.57 -1.90 0.84
C THR A 245 15.66 -1.71 1.88
N TYR A 246 16.69 -2.55 1.89
CA TYR A 246 17.81 -2.43 2.83
C TYR A 246 18.66 -1.16 2.61
N ILE A 247 18.77 -0.68 1.37
CA ILE A 247 19.47 0.57 1.03
C ILE A 247 18.62 1.76 1.51
N VAL A 248 17.32 1.73 1.23
CA VAL A 248 16.37 2.76 1.70
C VAL A 248 16.43 2.85 3.23
N ASP A 249 16.33 1.71 3.92
CA ASP A 249 16.38 1.66 5.39
C ASP A 249 17.69 2.23 5.93
N TYR A 250 18.83 1.82 5.35
CA TYR A 250 20.14 2.33 5.74
C TYR A 250 20.21 3.86 5.61
N ILE A 251 19.85 4.41 4.44
CA ILE A 251 19.92 5.85 4.17
C ILE A 251 19.02 6.62 5.12
N VAL A 252 17.74 6.21 5.23
CA VAL A 252 16.75 6.92 6.05
C VAL A 252 17.13 6.85 7.52
N LYS A 253 17.56 5.69 8.02
CA LYS A 253 17.98 5.51 9.41
C LYS A 253 19.13 6.47 9.75
N HIS A 254 20.21 6.44 8.99
CA HIS A 254 21.38 7.27 9.29
C HIS A 254 21.11 8.77 9.11
N THR A 255 20.18 9.15 8.21
CA THR A 255 19.76 10.53 8.04
C THR A 255 18.90 11.01 9.22
N LEU A 256 17.86 10.25 9.58
CA LEU A 256 16.91 10.67 10.61
C LEU A 256 17.45 10.56 12.03
N GLU A 257 18.29 9.56 12.34
CA GLU A 257 18.88 9.43 13.68
C GLU A 257 19.64 10.70 14.10
N GLN A 258 20.41 11.28 13.17
CA GLN A 258 21.15 12.53 13.40
C GLN A 258 20.21 13.73 13.60
N MET A 259 19.09 13.76 12.88
CA MET A 259 18.12 14.86 12.95
C MET A 259 17.20 14.77 14.18
N LEU A 260 16.89 13.57 14.66
CA LEU A 260 15.95 13.36 15.75
C LEU A 260 16.62 13.59 17.11
N GLY A 261 17.81 13.03 17.34
CA GLY A 261 18.64 13.29 18.53
C GLY A 261 17.84 13.42 19.85
N THR A 262 18.11 14.50 20.60
CA THR A 262 17.41 14.83 21.86
C THR A 262 16.20 15.77 21.67
N LYS A 263 15.62 15.84 20.47
CA LYS A 263 14.49 16.73 20.20
C LYS A 263 13.24 16.29 20.93
N THR A 264 12.32 17.23 21.14
CA THR A 264 10.96 16.97 21.60
C THR A 264 10.01 16.77 20.42
N PRO A 265 8.85 16.11 20.59
CA PRO A 265 7.84 15.99 19.54
C PRO A 265 7.44 17.31 18.87
N LYS A 266 7.36 18.40 19.64
CA LYS A 266 7.10 19.77 19.12
C LYS A 266 8.21 20.31 18.21
N GLN A 267 9.46 19.90 18.45
CA GLN A 267 10.58 20.28 17.58
C GLN A 267 10.62 19.39 16.35
N VAL A 268 10.34 18.09 16.49
CA VAL A 268 10.25 17.14 15.38
C VAL A 268 9.12 17.49 14.43
N GLU A 269 7.99 18.00 14.93
CA GLU A 269 6.87 18.51 14.12
C GLU A 269 7.27 19.60 13.09
N LYS A 270 8.39 20.31 13.32
CA LYS A 270 8.90 21.34 12.39
C LYS A 270 9.85 20.77 11.33
N LEU A 271 10.26 19.52 11.44
CA LEU A 271 11.09 18.88 10.43
C LEU A 271 10.27 18.64 9.16
N ARG A 272 10.91 18.80 8.00
CA ARG A 272 10.31 18.58 6.69
C ARG A 272 11.22 17.61 5.94
N ILE A 273 10.73 16.42 5.70
CA ILE A 273 11.40 15.37 4.93
C ILE A 273 10.82 15.44 3.53
N LEU A 274 11.68 15.71 2.54
CA LEU A 274 11.29 15.83 1.15
C LEU A 274 11.99 14.76 0.33
N ASP A 275 11.21 14.01 -0.44
CA ASP A 275 11.70 13.22 -1.57
C ASP A 275 11.28 13.90 -2.89
N PRO A 276 12.21 14.50 -3.65
CA PRO A 276 11.89 15.28 -4.84
C PRO A 276 11.64 14.43 -6.11
N ALA A 277 11.79 13.11 -6.02
CA ALA A 277 11.48 12.17 -7.11
C ALA A 277 10.94 10.88 -6.47
N CYS A 278 9.80 11.03 -5.80
CA CYS A 278 9.39 10.06 -4.79
C CYS A 278 8.96 8.71 -5.34
N GLY A 279 8.65 8.60 -6.64
CA GLY A 279 8.16 7.38 -7.25
C GLY A 279 6.92 6.87 -6.50
N SER A 280 6.97 5.60 -6.11
CA SER A 280 6.00 4.90 -5.23
C SER A 280 6.05 5.30 -3.75
N GLY A 281 7.01 6.13 -3.35
CA GLY A 281 7.12 6.66 -2.00
C GLY A 281 7.97 5.81 -1.06
N SER A 282 8.82 4.91 -1.58
CA SER A 282 9.63 3.97 -0.79
C SER A 282 10.42 4.66 0.34
N PHE A 283 11.14 5.76 0.06
CA PHE A 283 11.84 6.54 1.09
C PHE A 283 10.90 7.18 2.09
N LEU A 284 9.78 7.74 1.62
CA LEU A 284 8.80 8.44 2.45
C LEU A 284 8.08 7.49 3.42
N ILE A 285 7.77 6.26 3.00
CA ILE A 285 7.13 5.25 3.84
C ILE A 285 8.07 4.82 4.97
N VAL A 286 9.35 4.57 4.67
CA VAL A 286 10.36 4.22 5.68
C VAL A 286 10.63 5.38 6.62
N ALA A 287 10.73 6.61 6.09
CA ALA A 287 10.89 7.81 6.90
C ALA A 287 9.70 8.03 7.83
N PHE A 288 8.48 7.82 7.33
CA PHE A 288 7.27 7.91 8.14
C PHE A 288 7.28 6.86 9.26
N GLN A 289 7.59 5.59 8.96
CA GLN A 289 7.69 4.54 9.98
C GLN A 289 8.70 4.91 11.08
N ARG A 290 9.89 5.39 10.70
CA ARG A 290 10.93 5.81 11.66
C ARG A 290 10.45 6.94 12.57
N LEU A 291 9.68 7.90 12.04
CA LEU A 291 9.08 8.96 12.84
C LEU A 291 8.02 8.41 13.81
N LEU A 292 7.19 7.45 13.38
CA LEU A 292 6.20 6.82 14.24
C LEU A 292 6.88 6.07 15.40
N ASP A 293 7.90 5.27 15.10
CA ASP A 293 8.67 4.51 16.09
C ASP A 293 9.34 5.44 17.11
N TRP A 294 9.95 6.53 16.62
CA TRP A 294 10.59 7.52 17.48
C TRP A 294 9.60 8.20 18.42
N HIS A 295 8.41 8.60 17.91
CA HIS A 295 7.38 9.23 18.74
C HIS A 295 6.84 8.26 19.79
N LEU A 296 6.56 7.01 19.41
CA LEU A 296 6.11 5.98 20.34
C LEU A 296 7.13 5.78 21.48
N ALA A 297 8.40 5.55 21.13
CA ALA A 297 9.48 5.37 22.10
C ALA A 297 9.65 6.60 23.01
N TYR A 298 9.56 7.81 22.45
CA TYR A 298 9.61 9.04 23.23
C TYR A 298 8.46 9.09 24.25
N TYR A 299 7.21 8.85 23.82
CA TYR A 299 6.05 8.96 24.71
C TYR A 299 6.08 7.88 25.80
N GLU A 300 6.47 6.65 25.48
CA GLU A 300 6.64 5.57 26.45
C GLU A 300 7.70 5.92 27.51
N ALA A 301 8.86 6.40 27.08
CA ALA A 301 9.93 6.81 28.00
C ALA A 301 9.57 8.03 28.88
N ASN A 302 8.62 8.87 28.46
CA ASN A 302 8.30 10.14 29.13
C ASN A 302 6.98 10.14 29.91
N GLY A 303 6.43 8.96 30.25
CA GLY A 303 5.23 8.80 31.09
C GLY A 303 4.14 7.93 30.49
N GLY A 304 4.35 7.40 29.28
CA GLY A 304 3.49 6.42 28.62
C GLY A 304 2.01 6.83 28.56
N LEU A 305 1.14 5.81 28.55
CA LEU A 305 -0.31 5.99 28.41
C LEU A 305 -0.91 6.87 29.52
N ALA A 306 -0.32 6.89 30.73
CA ALA A 306 -0.82 7.70 31.84
C ALA A 306 -0.78 9.21 31.53
N LYS A 307 0.29 9.68 30.86
CA LYS A 307 0.51 11.09 30.52
C LYS A 307 0.02 11.45 29.12
N PHE A 308 0.08 10.52 28.18
CA PHE A 308 -0.10 10.79 26.74
C PHE A 308 -1.36 10.16 26.13
N LYS A 309 -2.49 10.13 26.87
CA LYS A 309 -3.78 9.53 26.45
C LYS A 309 -4.37 10.03 25.13
N ARG A 310 -3.95 11.21 24.65
CA ARG A 310 -4.43 11.79 23.38
C ARG A 310 -3.68 11.25 22.16
N VAL A 311 -2.46 10.79 22.36
CA VAL A 311 -1.55 10.35 21.29
C VAL A 311 -1.19 8.87 21.40
N LEU A 312 -1.46 8.24 22.55
CA LEU A 312 -1.31 6.81 22.79
C LEU A 312 -2.65 6.13 23.08
N GLN A 313 -2.78 4.88 22.63
CA GLN A 313 -3.91 4.00 22.90
C GLN A 313 -3.45 2.55 23.12
N PRO A 314 -4.16 1.76 23.95
CA PRO A 314 -3.83 0.36 24.16
C PRO A 314 -4.08 -0.49 22.89
N THR A 315 -3.32 -1.55 22.73
CA THR A 315 -3.57 -2.60 21.72
C THR A 315 -4.38 -3.74 22.33
N GLN A 316 -5.07 -4.53 21.50
CA GLN A 316 -5.78 -5.72 21.95
C GLN A 316 -4.85 -6.78 22.57
N THR A 317 -3.57 -6.76 22.18
CA THR A 317 -2.52 -7.68 22.63
C THR A 317 -1.77 -7.23 23.90
N GLY A 318 -2.22 -6.15 24.56
CA GLY A 318 -1.64 -5.67 25.82
C GLY A 318 -0.44 -4.73 25.69
N GLY A 319 -0.18 -4.19 24.49
CA GLY A 319 0.82 -3.16 24.23
C GLY A 319 0.21 -1.75 24.10
N VAL A 320 1.03 -0.80 23.66
CA VAL A 320 0.62 0.58 23.37
C VAL A 320 1.00 0.94 21.94
N ARG A 321 0.16 1.75 21.28
CA ARG A 321 0.42 2.29 19.95
C ARG A 321 0.01 3.75 19.86
N LEU A 322 0.48 4.43 18.80
CA LEU A 322 0.02 5.79 18.48
C LEU A 322 -1.44 5.78 18.05
N THR A 323 -2.19 6.84 18.39
CA THR A 323 -3.55 7.06 17.87
C THR A 323 -3.53 7.42 16.39
N THR A 324 -4.61 7.14 15.65
CA THR A 324 -4.75 7.54 14.24
C THR A 324 -4.54 9.04 14.05
N THR A 325 -5.09 9.86 14.96
CA THR A 325 -4.91 11.32 14.94
C THR A 325 -3.45 11.73 15.03
N GLU A 326 -2.66 11.09 15.89
CA GLU A 326 -1.22 11.37 16.00
C GLU A 326 -0.46 10.91 14.75
N ARG A 327 -0.80 9.73 14.20
CA ARG A 327 -0.22 9.23 12.94
C ARG A 327 -0.47 10.22 11.78
N LYS A 328 -1.71 10.72 11.65
CA LYS A 328 -2.08 11.75 10.67
C LYS A 328 -1.27 13.03 10.87
N ARG A 329 -1.16 13.51 12.12
CA ARG A 329 -0.39 14.73 12.44
C ARG A 329 1.06 14.59 12.01
N ILE A 330 1.71 13.48 12.35
CA ILE A 330 3.11 13.21 11.97
C ILE A 330 3.25 13.16 10.45
N LEU A 331 2.34 12.46 9.76
CA LEU A 331 2.35 12.38 8.29
C LEU A 331 2.27 13.78 7.65
N LEU A 332 1.23 14.54 8.01
CA LEU A 332 0.95 15.86 7.44
C LEU A 332 2.04 16.89 7.74
N ALA A 333 2.65 16.81 8.93
CA ALA A 333 3.67 17.75 9.36
C ALA A 333 5.04 17.45 8.76
N ASN A 334 5.38 16.18 8.51
CA ASN A 334 6.78 15.81 8.28
C ASN A 334 7.08 15.25 6.90
N ILE A 335 6.12 14.65 6.19
CA ILE A 335 6.39 13.88 4.97
C ILE A 335 5.94 14.65 3.74
N TYR A 336 6.86 14.85 2.79
CA TYR A 336 6.63 15.59 1.55
C TYR A 336 7.29 14.87 0.38
N GLY A 337 6.61 14.86 -0.77
CA GLY A 337 7.03 14.17 -1.97
C GLY A 337 6.68 14.96 -3.22
N VAL A 338 7.55 14.89 -4.23
CA VAL A 338 7.25 15.38 -5.57
C VAL A 338 7.62 14.29 -6.56
N ASP A 339 6.76 14.07 -7.55
CA ASP A 339 7.11 13.25 -8.71
C ASP A 339 6.52 13.86 -9.99
N ILE A 340 7.21 13.68 -11.11
CA ILE A 340 6.74 14.15 -12.41
C ILE A 340 5.59 13.29 -12.94
N ASP A 341 5.55 12.01 -12.54
CA ASP A 341 4.48 11.10 -12.90
C ASP A 341 3.32 11.20 -11.90
N SER A 342 2.17 11.66 -12.41
CA SER A 342 0.92 11.70 -11.64
C SER A 342 0.52 10.33 -11.06
N GLN A 343 0.86 9.23 -11.71
CA GLN A 343 0.55 7.89 -11.21
C GLN A 343 1.40 7.55 -10.00
N ALA A 344 2.69 7.93 -10.02
CA ALA A 344 3.61 7.75 -8.90
C ALA A 344 3.12 8.51 -7.65
N VAL A 345 2.64 9.74 -7.86
CA VAL A 345 2.01 10.55 -6.81
C VAL A 345 0.81 9.85 -6.18
N GLU A 346 -0.11 9.29 -6.96
CA GLU A 346 -1.29 8.59 -6.43
C GLU A 346 -0.92 7.30 -5.70
N VAL A 347 0.05 6.54 -6.21
CA VAL A 347 0.61 5.35 -5.54
C VAL A 347 1.24 5.71 -4.20
N THR A 348 2.05 6.78 -4.16
CA THR A 348 2.68 7.26 -2.93
C THR A 348 1.62 7.66 -1.90
N LYS A 349 0.58 8.39 -2.32
CA LYS A 349 -0.54 8.75 -1.45
C LYS A 349 -1.21 7.50 -0.90
N LEU A 350 -1.61 6.55 -1.76
CA LEU A 350 -2.23 5.29 -1.35
C LEU A 350 -1.39 4.56 -0.29
N SER A 351 -0.09 4.42 -0.54
CA SER A 351 0.83 3.70 0.35
C SER A 351 0.95 4.37 1.72
N LEU A 352 1.05 5.70 1.77
CA LEU A 352 1.08 6.47 3.01
C LEU A 352 -0.25 6.38 3.78
N LEU A 353 -1.38 6.42 3.08
CA LEU A 353 -2.72 6.31 3.68
C LEU A 353 -2.95 4.91 4.28
N LEU A 354 -2.58 3.85 3.55
CA LEU A 354 -2.60 2.48 4.06
C LEU A 354 -1.68 2.30 5.26
N LYS A 355 -0.55 3.01 5.27
CA LYS A 355 0.35 3.04 6.42
C LYS A 355 -0.31 3.72 7.62
N VAL A 356 -1.07 4.81 7.45
CA VAL A 356 -1.82 5.43 8.55
C VAL A 356 -2.83 4.46 9.18
N LEU A 357 -3.53 3.66 8.37
CA LEU A 357 -4.55 2.70 8.82
C LEU A 357 -3.98 1.39 9.39
N GLU A 358 -2.67 1.19 9.35
CA GLU A 358 -2.04 -0.03 9.86
C GLU A 358 -2.35 -0.24 11.36
N GLY A 359 -2.89 -1.43 11.67
CA GLY A 359 -3.33 -1.82 13.01
C GLY A 359 -4.68 -1.26 13.44
N GLU A 360 -5.39 -0.47 12.62
CA GLU A 360 -6.73 0.05 12.96
C GLU A 360 -7.84 -1.00 12.81
N SER A 361 -8.97 -0.77 13.48
CA SER A 361 -10.15 -1.65 13.50
C SER A 361 -11.40 -0.86 13.10
N SER A 362 -12.48 -1.54 12.71
CA SER A 362 -13.74 -0.86 12.39
C SER A 362 -14.27 -0.02 13.56
N GLU A 363 -14.11 -0.50 14.79
CA GLU A 363 -14.56 0.14 16.01
C GLU A 363 -13.82 1.46 16.25
N SER A 364 -12.48 1.44 16.14
CA SER A 364 -11.66 2.64 16.35
C SER A 364 -11.96 3.74 15.33
N ILE A 365 -12.16 3.37 14.06
CA ILE A 365 -12.49 4.34 13.00
C ILE A 365 -13.91 4.88 13.16
N ASN A 366 -14.89 4.01 13.41
CA ASN A 366 -16.29 4.42 13.56
C ASN A 366 -16.50 5.28 14.81
N SER A 367 -15.78 5.01 15.90
CA SER A 367 -15.82 5.85 17.10
C SER A 367 -15.27 7.26 16.83
N GLN A 368 -14.17 7.40 16.09
CA GLN A 368 -13.64 8.71 15.70
C GLN A 368 -14.62 9.48 14.81
N PHE A 369 -15.18 8.81 13.79
CA PHE A 369 -16.13 9.42 12.86
C PHE A 369 -17.39 9.91 13.58
N LYS A 370 -18.01 9.09 14.44
CA LYS A 370 -19.23 9.46 15.17
C LYS A 370 -19.02 10.55 16.20
N LEU A 371 -17.86 10.57 16.86
CA LEU A 371 -17.61 11.49 17.98
C LEU A 371 -17.10 12.87 17.52
N PHE A 372 -16.34 12.92 16.42
CA PHE A 372 -15.67 14.14 15.97
C PHE A 372 -16.11 14.61 14.58
N HIS A 373 -16.97 13.87 13.87
CA HIS A 373 -17.29 14.09 12.45
C HIS A 373 -16.04 14.23 11.58
N GLU A 374 -14.94 13.62 12.01
CA GLU A 374 -13.65 13.66 11.33
C GLU A 374 -13.48 12.39 10.51
N ARG A 375 -13.17 12.56 9.22
CA ARG A 375 -12.88 11.46 8.29
C ARG A 375 -11.63 10.69 8.72
N ALA A 376 -11.56 9.41 8.36
CA ALA A 376 -10.53 8.50 8.84
C ALA A 376 -9.13 8.79 8.29
N LEU A 377 -9.02 9.43 7.13
CA LEU A 377 -7.76 9.72 6.45
C LEU A 377 -7.59 11.23 6.16
N PRO A 378 -6.35 11.71 6.02
CA PRO A 378 -6.07 13.10 5.67
C PRO A 378 -5.99 13.33 4.15
N ASP A 379 -6.15 14.58 3.71
CA ASP A 379 -5.77 14.99 2.35
C ASP A 379 -4.26 15.16 2.25
N LEU A 380 -3.65 14.49 1.27
CA LEU A 380 -2.22 14.54 1.00
C LEU A 380 -1.84 15.46 -0.18
N GLY A 381 -2.79 16.19 -0.79
CA GLY A 381 -2.52 17.05 -1.95
C GLY A 381 -1.50 18.18 -1.69
N SER A 382 -1.32 18.60 -0.44
CA SER A 382 -0.27 19.54 -0.05
C SER A 382 1.09 18.89 0.24
N ASN A 383 1.08 17.59 0.56
CA ASN A 383 2.25 16.83 0.97
C ASN A 383 2.91 16.16 -0.23
N ILE A 384 2.12 15.51 -1.10
CA ILE A 384 2.60 14.77 -2.27
C ILE A 384 2.06 15.43 -3.53
N LYS A 385 2.95 15.95 -4.39
CA LYS A 385 2.58 16.77 -5.54
C LYS A 385 3.11 16.22 -6.86
N CYS A 386 2.28 16.34 -7.90
CA CYS A 386 2.73 16.14 -9.27
C CYS A 386 3.48 17.38 -9.72
N GLY A 387 4.74 17.23 -10.12
CA GLY A 387 5.56 18.34 -10.56
C GLY A 387 6.97 17.95 -10.96
N ASN A 388 7.63 18.84 -11.68
CA ASN A 388 9.03 18.69 -12.01
C ASN A 388 9.88 19.38 -10.95
N SER A 389 10.70 18.62 -10.22
CA SER A 389 11.58 19.15 -9.17
C SER A 389 12.81 19.89 -9.71
N LEU A 390 13.09 19.80 -11.02
CA LEU A 390 14.24 20.44 -11.67
C LEU A 390 13.93 21.80 -12.28
N VAL A 391 12.68 22.04 -12.71
CA VAL A 391 12.30 23.29 -13.40
C VAL A 391 11.02 23.88 -12.81
N GLY A 392 11.00 25.21 -12.69
CA GLY A 392 9.84 25.95 -12.20
C GLY A 392 8.71 26.05 -13.23
N SER A 393 7.53 26.48 -12.78
CA SER A 393 6.37 26.70 -13.66
C SER A 393 6.61 27.80 -14.71
N ASP A 394 7.57 28.68 -14.46
CA ASP A 394 8.03 29.73 -15.38
C ASP A 394 8.69 29.16 -16.65
N PHE A 395 9.30 27.98 -16.57
CA PHE A 395 9.85 27.27 -17.72
C PHE A 395 8.77 26.97 -18.78
N TYR A 396 7.61 26.50 -18.34
CA TYR A 396 6.47 26.19 -19.21
C TYR A 396 5.76 27.45 -19.72
N ALA A 397 5.86 28.58 -19.00
CA ALA A 397 5.31 29.86 -19.45
C ALA A 397 6.13 30.50 -20.60
N GLN A 398 7.40 30.12 -20.75
CA GLN A 398 8.30 30.66 -21.78
C GLN A 398 8.32 29.83 -23.08
N ALA A 399 7.70 28.65 -23.09
CA ALA A 399 7.81 27.69 -24.18
C ALA A 399 6.50 27.53 -24.97
N ASN A 400 6.41 28.21 -26.12
CA ASN A 400 5.74 27.64 -27.29
C ASN A 400 6.59 26.46 -27.82
N LEU A 401 6.65 25.36 -27.06
CA LEU A 401 7.31 24.13 -27.49
C LEU A 401 6.22 23.07 -27.76
N PRO A 402 5.94 22.74 -29.03
CA PRO A 402 4.83 21.86 -29.42
C PRO A 402 5.02 20.37 -29.02
N GLU A 403 6.12 20.00 -28.37
CA GLU A 403 6.42 18.60 -28.02
C GLU A 403 6.10 18.22 -26.56
N LEU A 404 5.59 19.14 -25.73
CA LEU A 404 5.19 18.86 -24.34
C LEU A 404 3.71 19.14 -24.05
N SER A 405 2.91 19.31 -25.10
CA SER A 405 1.47 19.55 -25.03
C SER A 405 0.64 18.35 -25.49
N GLU A 406 0.89 17.15 -24.93
CA GLU A 406 -0.02 16.00 -25.02
C GLU A 406 -0.21 15.32 -23.65
#